data_AF-A0A1V5ZE10-F1
#
_entry.id   AF-A0A1V5ZE10-F1
#
_cell.length_a   1.000
_cell.length_b   1.000
_cell.length_c   1.000
_cell.angle_alpha   90.00
_cell.angle_beta   90.00
_cell.angle_gamma   90.00
#
_symmetry.space_group_name_H-M   'P 1'
#
loop_
_entity.id
_entity.type
_entity.pdbx_description
1 polymer ?
#
loop_
_entity_poly.entity_id
_entity_poly.type
_entity_poly.pdbx_seq_one_letter_code
_entity_poly.pdbx_strand_id
1 'polypeptide(L)'
;MNDETIPFAVQSELVDKILEDCDEDVVCTRMRLLNLEPAVRDAIIISDLLNAWQVFYYYFTEQPFVDAYEILAFTPASVLPYGIAIGEYRACTLTFMVKNGRPFIIVSDDLQEINRFSGPRAFREAILFIETG
;
A
#
# COMPACT_ATOMS: atom_id res chain seq x y z
N MET A 1 -1.00 -3.38 28.23
CA MET A 1 -0.54 -4.30 27.16
C MET A 1 0.88 -3.91 26.89
N ASN A 2 1.84 -4.84 27.01
CA ASN A 2 3.25 -4.55 26.78
C ASN A 2 3.41 -4.10 25.33
N ASP A 3 3.80 -2.84 25.16
CA ASP A 3 4.15 -2.20 23.90
C ASP A 3 5.59 -2.60 23.53
N GLU A 4 5.84 -3.92 23.46
CA GLU A 4 7.11 -4.42 22.97
C GLU A 4 7.09 -4.35 21.45
N THR A 5 7.69 -3.28 20.93
CA THR A 5 7.89 -3.09 19.49
C THR A 5 8.73 -4.24 18.96
N ILE A 6 8.23 -4.98 17.97
CA ILE A 6 8.94 -6.12 17.39
C ILE A 6 10.27 -5.62 16.80
N PRO A 7 11.42 -6.20 17.18
CA PRO A 7 12.72 -5.75 16.67
C PRO A 7 12.78 -5.80 15.14
N PHE A 8 13.36 -4.77 14.53
CA PHE A 8 13.47 -4.67 13.06
C PHE A 8 14.16 -5.89 12.43
N ALA A 9 15.19 -6.45 13.08
CA ALA A 9 15.88 -7.66 12.60
C ALA A 9 14.92 -8.85 12.44
N VAL A 10 13.99 -9.04 13.38
CA VAL A 10 12.97 -10.11 13.31
C VAL A 10 12.00 -9.86 12.15
N GLN A 11 11.62 -8.60 11.93
CA GLN A 11 10.77 -8.23 10.79
C GLN A 11 11.50 -8.50 9.45
N SER A 12 12.77 -8.15 9.36
CA SER A 12 13.61 -8.36 8.17
C SER A 12 13.73 -9.85 7.84
N GLU A 13 14.12 -10.68 8.81
CA GLU A 13 14.25 -12.14 8.60
C GLU A 13 12.93 -12.77 8.13
N LEU A 14 11.80 -12.28 8.65
CA LEU A 14 10.49 -12.75 8.25
C LEU A 14 10.15 -12.34 6.82
N VAL A 15 10.40 -11.08 6.44
CA VAL A 15 10.13 -10.59 5.08
C VAL A 15 11.04 -11.26 4.07
N ASP A 16 12.34 -11.39 4.35
CA ASP A 16 13.30 -12.08 3.48
C ASP A 16 12.83 -13.50 3.16
N LYS A 17 12.41 -14.25 4.18
CA LYS A 17 11.85 -15.59 4.01
C LYS A 17 10.56 -15.59 3.18
N ILE A 18 9.68 -14.62 3.38
CA ILE A 18 8.44 -14.50 2.60
C ILE A 18 8.77 -14.27 1.12
N LEU A 19 9.68 -13.34 0.83
CA LEU A 19 10.05 -13.00 -0.55
C LEU A 19 10.78 -14.15 -1.25
N GLU A 20 11.67 -14.85 -0.54
CA GLU A 20 12.33 -16.06 -1.04
C GLU A 20 11.33 -17.18 -1.34
N ASP A 21 10.40 -17.48 -0.41
CA ASP A 21 9.37 -18.51 -0.59
C ASP A 21 8.40 -18.19 -1.74
N CYS A 22 8.21 -16.91 -2.05
CA CYS A 22 7.21 -16.44 -3.01
C CYS A 22 7.78 -16.10 -4.39
N ASP A 23 9.11 -16.09 -4.59
CA ASP A 23 9.75 -15.75 -5.87
C ASP A 23 9.18 -14.44 -6.48
N GLU A 24 9.11 -13.41 -5.64
CA GLU A 24 8.54 -12.09 -5.96
C GLU A 24 7.04 -12.08 -6.37
N ASP A 25 6.31 -13.19 -6.26
CA ASP A 25 4.87 -13.23 -6.47
C ASP A 25 4.12 -12.43 -5.39
N VAL A 26 3.49 -11.35 -5.83
CA VAL A 26 2.72 -10.45 -4.97
C VAL A 26 1.48 -11.12 -4.37
N VAL A 27 0.89 -12.11 -5.06
CA VAL A 27 -0.26 -12.87 -4.56
C VAL A 27 0.17 -13.75 -3.39
N CYS A 28 1.25 -14.52 -3.58
CA CYS A 28 1.88 -15.30 -2.51
C CYS A 28 2.29 -14.42 -1.33
N THR A 29 2.97 -13.29 -1.59
CA THR A 29 3.42 -12.35 -0.56
C THR A 29 2.25 -11.87 0.30
N ARG A 30 1.15 -11.45 -0.34
CA ARG A 30 -0.08 -11.07 0.36
C ARG A 30 -0.62 -12.20 1.23
N MET A 31 -0.68 -13.42 0.71
CA MET A 31 -1.18 -14.57 1.46
C MET A 31 -0.31 -14.87 2.69
N ARG A 32 1.01 -14.72 2.59
CA ARG A 32 1.92 -14.86 3.73
C ARG A 32 1.71 -13.75 4.76
N LEU A 33 1.59 -12.49 4.32
CA LEU A 33 1.32 -11.35 5.19
C LEU A 33 0.00 -11.50 5.97
N LEU A 34 -1.06 -12.01 5.34
CA LEU A 34 -2.35 -12.24 6.00
C LEU A 34 -2.28 -13.28 7.14
N ASN A 35 -1.32 -14.19 7.10
CA ASN A 35 -1.13 -15.23 8.11
C ASN A 35 -0.21 -14.79 9.26
N LEU A 36 0.38 -13.60 9.19
CA LEU A 36 1.17 -13.04 10.27
C LEU A 36 0.28 -12.52 11.41
N GLU A 37 0.87 -12.44 12.60
CA GLU A 37 0.24 -11.73 13.71
C GLU A 37 -0.02 -10.26 13.31
N PRO A 38 -1.20 -9.68 13.60
CA PRO A 38 -1.55 -8.33 13.16
C PRO A 38 -0.50 -7.26 13.50
N ALA A 39 0.07 -7.29 14.71
CA ALA A 39 1.08 -6.32 15.12
C ALA A 39 2.37 -6.42 14.27
N VAL A 40 2.81 -7.63 13.94
CA VAL A 40 3.98 -7.87 13.07
C VAL A 40 3.70 -7.38 11.66
N ARG A 41 2.54 -7.76 11.12
CA ARG A 41 2.12 -7.38 9.77
C ARG A 41 2.01 -5.87 9.61
N ASP A 42 1.38 -5.20 10.58
CA ASP A 42 1.14 -3.77 10.53
C ASP A 42 2.46 -2.98 10.62
N ALA A 43 3.47 -3.49 11.35
CA ALA A 43 4.82 -2.93 11.36
C ALA A 43 5.54 -3.09 10.01
N ILE A 44 5.45 -4.28 9.39
CA ILE A 44 6.06 -4.57 8.08
C ILE A 44 5.47 -3.68 6.97
N ILE A 45 4.14 -3.52 6.95
CA ILE A 45 3.40 -2.78 5.91
C ILE A 45 3.77 -1.29 5.80
N ILE A 46 4.41 -0.73 6.83
CA ILE A 46 4.89 0.66 6.84
C ILE A 46 6.42 0.75 7.01
N SER A 47 7.14 -0.32 6.71
CA SER A 47 8.61 -0.39 6.78
C SER A 47 9.27 -0.27 5.40
N ASP A 48 10.59 -0.20 5.37
CA ASP A 48 11.38 -0.27 4.12
C ASP A 48 11.54 -1.70 3.58
N LEU A 49 10.98 -2.71 4.25
CA LEU A 49 11.15 -4.13 3.88
C LEU A 49 10.30 -4.54 2.67
N LEU A 50 9.24 -3.78 2.37
CA LEU A 50 8.39 -3.97 1.21
C LEU A 50 8.37 -2.69 0.37
N ASN A 51 8.14 -2.84 -0.94
CA ASN A 51 7.77 -1.70 -1.76
C ASN A 51 6.27 -1.38 -1.62
N ALA A 52 5.90 -0.18 -2.03
CA ALA A 52 4.53 0.29 -1.95
C ALA A 52 3.60 -0.51 -2.87
N TRP A 53 4.11 -1.14 -3.94
CA TRP A 53 3.34 -2.02 -4.81
C TRP A 53 2.83 -3.27 -4.07
N GLN A 54 3.71 -3.95 -3.34
CA GLN A 54 3.34 -5.12 -2.54
C GLN A 54 2.26 -4.78 -1.50
N VAL A 55 2.38 -3.60 -0.87
CA VAL A 55 1.39 -3.11 0.09
C VAL A 55 0.08 -2.69 -0.58
N PHE A 56 0.15 -2.04 -1.74
CA PHE A 56 -1.02 -1.68 -2.53
C PHE A 56 -1.83 -2.94 -2.87
N TYR A 57 -1.16 -3.99 -3.37
CA TYR A 57 -1.80 -5.26 -3.70
C TYR A 57 -2.35 -5.97 -2.47
N TYR A 58 -1.64 -5.92 -1.34
CA TYR A 58 -2.13 -6.46 -0.07
C TYR A 58 -3.54 -5.93 0.28
N TYR A 59 -3.73 -4.61 0.17
CA TYR A 59 -5.00 -3.96 0.53
C TYR A 59 -6.07 -4.07 -0.54
N PHE A 60 -5.74 -3.83 -1.81
CA PHE A 60 -6.75 -3.65 -2.86
C PHE A 60 -6.95 -4.89 -3.72
N THR A 61 -5.95 -5.78 -3.85
CA THR A 61 -5.98 -6.92 -4.78
C THR A 61 -6.30 -6.53 -6.24
N GLU A 62 -5.87 -5.32 -6.62
CA GLU A 62 -6.11 -4.72 -7.93
C GLU A 62 -4.77 -4.40 -8.61
N GLN A 63 -4.76 -4.42 -9.94
CA GLN A 63 -3.65 -3.92 -10.75
C GLN A 63 -3.89 -2.42 -10.98
N PRO A 64 -2.97 -1.53 -10.57
CA PRO A 64 -3.06 -0.11 -10.88
C PRO A 64 -2.68 0.13 -12.35
N PHE A 65 -2.85 1.37 -12.81
CA PHE A 65 -2.35 1.77 -14.12
C PHE A 65 -0.81 1.75 -14.16
N VAL A 66 -0.25 1.76 -15.37
CA VAL A 66 1.20 1.56 -15.60
C VAL A 66 2.05 2.52 -14.78
N ASP A 67 1.77 3.83 -14.85
CA ASP A 67 2.54 4.85 -14.14
C ASP A 67 2.46 4.67 -12.61
N ALA A 68 1.29 4.33 -12.09
CA ALA A 68 1.11 4.00 -10.67
C ALA A 68 1.93 2.78 -10.28
N TYR A 69 1.92 1.72 -11.09
CA TYR A 69 2.72 0.54 -10.84
C TYR A 69 4.22 0.88 -10.78
N GLU A 70 4.73 1.66 -11.73
CA GLU A 70 6.13 2.07 -11.75
C GLU A 70 6.52 2.84 -10.48
N ILE A 71 5.72 3.85 -10.11
CA ILE A 71 5.97 4.62 -8.88
C ILE A 71 5.96 3.71 -7.65
N LEU A 72 4.95 2.84 -7.54
CA LEU A 72 4.77 1.97 -6.38
C LEU A 72 5.85 0.89 -6.26
N ALA A 73 6.32 0.33 -7.38
CA ALA A 73 7.34 -0.71 -7.40
C ALA A 73 8.71 -0.19 -6.96
N PHE A 74 9.02 1.09 -7.22
CA PHE A 74 10.29 1.73 -6.88
C PHE A 74 10.24 2.59 -5.60
N THR A 75 9.09 2.69 -4.93
CA THR A 75 8.95 3.46 -3.69
C THR A 75 8.84 2.51 -2.49
N PRO A 76 9.63 2.70 -1.41
CA PRO A 76 9.49 1.89 -0.21
C PRO A 76 8.16 2.17 0.51
N ALA A 77 7.61 1.16 1.17
CA ALA A 77 6.33 1.26 1.87
C ALA A 77 6.38 2.21 3.09
N SER A 78 7.56 2.51 3.62
CA SER A 78 7.79 3.49 4.70
C SER A 78 7.32 4.91 4.37
N VAL A 79 7.10 5.23 3.10
CA VAL A 79 6.58 6.53 2.65
C VAL A 79 5.05 6.60 2.77
N LEU A 80 4.35 5.47 2.81
CA LEU A 80 2.88 5.40 2.84
C LEU A 80 2.19 6.18 3.97
N PRO A 81 2.76 6.33 5.18
CA PRO A 81 2.19 7.20 6.22
C PRO A 81 2.06 8.67 5.81
N TYR A 82 2.90 9.14 4.88
CA TYR A 82 2.90 10.50 4.35
C TYR A 82 2.12 10.63 3.04
N GLY A 83 1.91 9.51 2.35
CA GLY A 83 1.22 9.44 1.07
C GLY A 83 2.18 9.48 -0.12
N ILE A 84 1.87 8.69 -1.15
CA ILE A 84 2.60 8.60 -2.40
C ILE A 84 1.65 9.04 -3.51
N ALA A 85 1.99 10.10 -4.25
CA ALA A 85 1.30 10.41 -5.50
C ALA A 85 1.62 9.30 -6.50
N ILE A 86 0.62 8.52 -6.88
CA ILE A 86 0.75 7.35 -7.77
C ILE A 86 0.40 7.70 -9.21
N GLY A 87 0.36 8.98 -9.56
CA GLY A 87 0.12 9.47 -10.91
C GLY A 87 -1.26 10.07 -11.12
N GLU A 88 -1.53 10.41 -12.38
CA GLU A 88 -2.73 11.14 -12.79
C GLU A 88 -3.70 10.25 -13.56
N TYR A 89 -5.00 10.44 -13.31
CA TYR A 89 -6.08 9.82 -14.06
C TYR A 89 -7.13 10.87 -14.38
N ARG A 90 -7.35 11.15 -15.67
CA ARG A 90 -8.27 12.21 -16.17
C ARG A 90 -8.09 13.56 -15.46
N ALA A 91 -6.85 14.06 -15.39
CA ALA A 91 -6.49 15.32 -14.73
C ALA A 91 -6.72 15.37 -13.21
N CYS A 92 -6.98 14.21 -12.57
CA CYS A 92 -6.95 14.08 -11.13
C CYS A 92 -5.67 13.37 -10.69
N THR A 93 -4.99 13.88 -9.68
CA THR A 93 -3.89 13.17 -9.03
C THR A 93 -4.44 12.17 -8.02
N LEU A 94 -3.94 10.94 -8.06
CA LEU A 94 -4.24 9.92 -7.06
C LEU A 94 -3.09 9.80 -6.06
N THR A 95 -3.40 9.87 -4.78
CA THR A 95 -2.42 9.62 -3.69
C THR A 95 -2.79 8.39 -2.89
N PHE A 96 -1.89 7.41 -2.81
CA PHE A 96 -2.02 6.24 -1.95
C PHE A 96 -1.36 6.49 -0.59
N MET A 97 -2.11 6.25 0.50
CA MET A 97 -1.65 6.44 1.87
C MET A 97 -2.10 5.29 2.76
N VAL A 98 -1.31 4.96 3.77
CA VAL A 98 -1.71 4.04 4.85
C VAL A 98 -1.58 4.74 6.19
N LYS A 99 -2.68 4.84 6.94
CA LYS A 99 -2.69 5.49 8.26
C LYS A 99 -3.43 4.61 9.26
N ASN A 100 -2.80 4.34 10.41
CA ASN A 100 -3.35 3.47 11.46
C ASN A 100 -3.83 2.11 10.91
N GLY A 101 -3.04 1.47 10.05
CA GLY A 101 -3.38 0.18 9.42
C GLY A 101 -4.53 0.23 8.42
N ARG A 102 -4.96 1.43 7.98
CA ARG A 102 -6.05 1.59 7.00
C ARG A 102 -5.52 2.20 5.70
N PRO A 103 -5.88 1.65 4.54
CA PRO A 103 -5.50 2.21 3.26
C PRO A 103 -6.46 3.34 2.87
N PHE A 104 -5.91 4.35 2.20
CA PHE A 104 -6.63 5.49 1.66
C PHE A 104 -6.19 5.75 0.22
N ILE A 105 -7.15 6.12 -0.62
CA ILE A 105 -6.88 6.72 -1.94
C ILE A 105 -7.51 8.11 -1.93
N ILE A 106 -6.67 9.11 -2.11
CA ILE A 106 -7.07 10.52 -2.14
C ILE A 106 -7.08 10.95 -3.61
N VAL A 107 -8.16 11.62 -4.01
CA VAL A 107 -8.33 12.22 -5.33
C VAL A 107 -8.20 13.73 -5.17
N SER A 108 -7.29 14.33 -5.91
CA SER A 108 -7.07 15.78 -5.92
C SER A 108 -7.10 16.33 -7.33
N ASP A 109 -7.56 17.56 -7.50
CA ASP A 109 -7.19 18.38 -8.65
C ASP A 109 -5.87 19.12 -8.37
N ASP A 110 -5.49 20.05 -9.24
CA ASP A 110 -4.29 20.88 -9.11
C ASP A 110 -4.29 21.79 -7.88
N LEU A 111 -5.43 21.99 -7.22
CA LEU A 111 -5.63 23.00 -6.17
C LEU A 111 -5.91 22.37 -4.80
N GLN A 112 -6.63 21.26 -4.75
CA GLN A 112 -7.17 20.71 -3.51
C GLN A 112 -7.54 19.22 -3.60
N GLU A 113 -7.67 18.60 -2.41
CA GLU A 113 -8.34 17.31 -2.26
C GLU A 113 -9.82 17.45 -2.61
N ILE A 114 -10.28 16.69 -3.61
CA ILE A 114 -11.69 16.63 -4.01
C ILE A 114 -12.41 15.56 -3.21
N ASN A 115 -11.76 14.40 -3.00
CA ASN A 115 -12.38 13.28 -2.31
C ASN A 115 -11.35 12.31 -1.71
N ARG A 116 -11.80 11.47 -0.78
CA ARG A 116 -10.98 10.46 -0.10
C ARG A 116 -11.78 9.20 0.17
N PHE A 117 -11.21 8.08 -0.28
CA PHE A 117 -11.77 6.75 -0.12
C PHE A 117 -10.90 5.93 0.83
N SER A 118 -11.51 4.96 1.53
CA SER A 118 -10.79 4.11 2.49
C SER A 118 -11.26 2.66 2.47
N GLY A 119 -10.37 1.75 2.86
CA GLY A 119 -10.66 0.32 2.91
C GLY A 119 -10.37 -0.42 1.59
N PRO A 120 -10.72 -1.72 1.51
CA PRO A 120 -10.25 -2.61 0.43
C PRO A 120 -10.72 -2.25 -0.98
N ARG A 121 -11.72 -1.37 -1.12
CA ARG A 121 -12.24 -0.93 -2.42
C ARG A 121 -11.87 0.53 -2.75
N ALA A 122 -11.03 1.17 -1.94
CA ALA A 122 -10.78 2.61 -2.07
C ALA A 122 -10.22 2.98 -3.45
N PHE A 123 -9.36 2.15 -4.02
CA PHE A 123 -8.82 2.39 -5.36
C PHE A 123 -9.91 2.34 -6.43
N ARG A 124 -10.69 1.25 -6.48
CA ARG A 124 -11.84 1.16 -7.39
C ARG A 124 -12.84 2.29 -7.21
N GLU A 125 -13.19 2.63 -5.98
CA GLU A 125 -14.15 3.68 -5.67
C GLU A 125 -13.62 5.06 -6.14
N ALA A 126 -12.32 5.32 -6.01
CA ALA A 126 -11.69 6.53 -6.55
C ALA A 126 -11.73 6.59 -8.08
N ILE A 127 -11.44 5.48 -8.77
CA ILE A 127 -11.53 5.42 -10.24
C ILE A 127 -12.96 5.65 -10.71
N LEU A 128 -13.94 4.95 -10.11
CA LEU A 128 -15.35 5.14 -10.43
C LEU A 128 -15.83 6.58 -10.19
N PHE A 129 -15.34 7.22 -9.14
CA PHE A 129 -15.64 8.63 -8.86
C PHE A 129 -15.15 9.53 -10.00
N ILE A 130 -13.93 9.32 -10.50
CA ILE A 130 -13.36 10.12 -11.60
C ILE A 130 -14.05 9.80 -12.94
N GLU A 131 -14.50 8.57 -13.16
CA GLU A 131 -15.18 8.18 -14.41
C GLU A 131 -16.62 8.70 -14.51
N THR A 132 -17.27 8.96 -13.37
CA THR A 132 -18.68 9.37 -13.30
C THR A 132 -18.89 10.86 -13.05
N GLY A 133 -17.84 11.59 -12.68
CA GLY A 133 -17.81 13.06 -12.61
C GLY A 133 -17.55 13.71 -13.96
#